data_AF-A0A1V6RDL2-F1
#
_entry.id   AF-A0A1V6RDL2-F1
#
_cell.length_a   1.000
_cell.length_b   1.000
_cell.length_c   1.000
_cell.angle_alpha   90.00
_cell.angle_beta   90.00
_cell.angle_gamma   90.00
#
_symmetry.space_group_name_H-M   'P 1'
#
loop_
_entity.id
_entity.type
_entity.pdbx_description
1 polymer ?
#
loop_
_entity_poly.entity_id
_entity_poly.type
_entity_poly.pdbx_seq_one_letter_code
_entity_poly.pdbx_strand_id
1 'polypeptide(L)'
;MAERQACGIFQGYWLVVDPGLMFITNPNVYTEPNYDPIFRTGASVTTPEFGVLYNASTSLSILGCEQYEICNPANPGDPVCMVYRHSSDAAYDPSAIAKPLRLSEKQLATFIRLDAIQIGTNLGAIATTSLFLASRTLLSGFQWAELPTTQWRLELSRWFSEGLALIQQGFVDSATVSENNGVHLPQLSGTEASCKHQIVRNLTGLQNFNILAIVIVLVLGSIIIVLGLTIDSIVGYVQRRFRGTSEGWVHWTLDGVFQLQRLAYRGAGIRSWRDEDTYIPIVDGRTLPGVDPQTMAFAERGSEEELRLMHNQEAKKTVEVNGR
;
A
#
# COMPACT_ATOMS: atom_id res chain seq x y z
N MET A 1 26.34 6.12 -12.16
CA MET A 1 27.03 5.75 -10.89
C MET A 1 27.86 4.53 -11.24
N ALA A 2 29.17 4.68 -11.38
CA ALA A 2 30.07 3.55 -11.65
C ALA A 2 30.94 3.40 -10.40
N GLU A 3 30.68 2.36 -9.63
CA GLU A 3 31.28 2.14 -8.32
C GLU A 3 32.48 1.19 -8.49
N ARG A 4 33.69 1.65 -8.14
CA ARG A 4 34.87 0.80 -8.04
C ARG A 4 35.12 0.51 -6.56
N GLN A 5 34.73 -0.66 -6.08
CA GLN A 5 35.01 -1.10 -4.72
C GLN A 5 36.25 -2.00 -4.71
N ALA A 6 37.19 -1.74 -3.80
CA ALA A 6 38.34 -2.60 -3.53
C ALA A 6 38.41 -2.89 -2.02
N CYS A 7 37.89 -4.04 -1.58
CA CYS A 7 38.02 -4.51 -0.19
C CYS A 7 39.23 -5.44 -0.03
N GLY A 8 40.02 -5.23 1.02
CA GLY A 8 41.16 -6.07 1.39
C GLY A 8 41.19 -6.39 2.89
N ILE A 9 41.86 -7.49 3.26
CA ILE A 9 42.12 -7.88 4.65
C ILE A 9 43.42 -7.20 5.08
N PHE A 10 43.38 -6.36 6.11
CA PHE A 10 44.55 -5.56 6.51
C PHE A 10 45.51 -6.36 7.40
N GLN A 11 46.73 -6.59 6.88
CA GLN A 11 47.95 -6.81 7.65
C GLN A 11 48.98 -5.75 7.22
N GLY A 12 49.26 -4.77 8.10
CA GLY A 12 50.40 -3.86 7.94
C GLY A 12 50.07 -2.41 7.54
N TYR A 13 50.68 -1.49 8.30
CA TYR A 13 50.66 -0.02 8.24
C TYR A 13 50.67 0.62 6.84
N TRP A 14 49.66 1.45 6.49
CA TRP A 14 49.77 2.67 5.65
C TRP A 14 48.52 3.57 5.83
N LEU A 15 48.75 4.90 5.89
CA LEU A 15 47.83 6.05 5.77
C LEU A 15 46.36 5.88 6.21
N VAL A 16 46.03 6.45 7.38
CA VAL A 16 44.68 6.53 7.95
C VAL A 16 43.79 7.45 7.11
N VAL A 17 42.92 6.84 6.30
CA VAL A 17 41.65 7.42 5.86
C VAL A 17 40.61 6.62 6.62
N ASP A 18 39.99 7.21 7.66
CA ASP A 18 39.13 6.52 8.64
C ASP A 18 38.16 5.53 7.97
N PRO A 19 38.49 4.22 7.94
CA PRO A 19 37.61 3.21 7.38
C PRO A 19 36.62 2.81 8.48
N GLY A 20 35.35 2.67 8.12
CA GLY A 20 34.40 1.97 8.99
C GLY A 20 34.95 0.57 9.30
N LEU A 21 35.25 0.31 10.59
CA LEU A 21 35.70 -0.98 11.07
C LEU A 21 34.50 -1.78 11.58
N MET A 22 34.36 -2.99 11.08
CA MET A 22 33.34 -3.95 11.50
C MET A 22 34.00 -5.09 12.25
N PHE A 23 33.50 -5.36 13.45
CA PHE A 23 33.95 -6.43 14.32
C PHE A 23 32.98 -7.60 14.21
N ILE A 24 33.44 -8.73 13.68
CA ILE A 24 32.64 -9.95 13.50
C ILE A 24 33.13 -11.00 14.48
N THR A 25 32.22 -11.51 15.31
CA THR A 25 32.52 -12.60 16.24
C THR A 25 32.12 -13.95 15.65
N ASN A 26 32.96 -14.96 15.86
CA ASN A 26 32.71 -16.32 15.42
C ASN A 26 32.93 -17.31 16.59
N PRO A 27 31.94 -17.49 17.47
CA PRO A 27 32.03 -18.41 18.61
C PRO A 27 31.60 -19.84 18.26
N ASN A 28 31.43 -20.18 16.97
CA ASN A 28 30.76 -21.40 16.55
C ASN A 28 31.72 -22.59 16.35
N VAL A 29 31.15 -23.80 16.39
CA VAL A 29 31.83 -25.07 16.12
C VAL A 29 31.33 -25.64 14.79
N TYR A 30 32.23 -26.20 13.98
CA TYR A 30 31.98 -26.63 12.61
C TYR A 30 32.09 -28.15 12.48
N THR A 31 31.23 -28.75 11.66
CA THR A 31 31.30 -30.17 11.31
C THR A 31 32.36 -30.47 10.26
N GLU A 32 32.57 -29.52 9.35
CA GLU A 32 33.56 -29.59 8.27
C GLU A 32 34.60 -28.46 8.40
N PRO A 33 35.85 -28.65 7.95
CA PRO A 33 36.85 -27.60 7.96
C PRO A 33 36.51 -26.49 6.94
N ASN A 34 36.72 -25.24 7.32
CA ASN A 34 36.51 -24.08 6.45
C ASN A 34 37.76 -23.18 6.41
N TYR A 35 38.09 -22.73 5.20
CA TYR A 35 39.24 -21.85 4.92
C TYR A 35 38.83 -20.40 4.60
N ASP A 36 37.54 -20.07 4.74
CA ASP A 36 37.05 -18.70 4.66
C ASP A 36 37.78 -17.79 5.67
N PRO A 37 38.25 -16.59 5.31
CA PRO A 37 38.99 -15.71 6.22
C PRO A 37 38.22 -15.26 7.47
N ILE A 38 36.89 -15.17 7.42
CA ILE A 38 36.04 -14.78 8.56
C ILE A 38 35.62 -16.02 9.35
N PHE A 39 35.19 -17.07 8.64
CA PHE A 39 34.66 -18.30 9.22
C PHE A 39 35.72 -19.41 9.32
N ARG A 40 36.99 -19.04 9.40
CA ARG A 40 38.11 -19.97 9.36
C ARG A 40 38.07 -20.94 10.53
N THR A 41 38.22 -22.22 10.25
CA THR A 41 38.35 -23.25 11.28
C THR A 41 39.82 -23.49 11.66
N GLY A 42 40.05 -23.80 12.93
CA GLY A 42 41.34 -24.10 13.53
C GLY A 42 41.47 -25.58 13.87
N ALA A 43 41.94 -25.87 15.09
CA ALA A 43 42.17 -27.23 15.54
C ALA A 43 40.87 -28.04 15.63
N SER A 44 40.96 -29.31 15.25
CA SER A 44 39.87 -30.27 15.37
C SER A 44 39.82 -30.90 16.77
N VAL A 45 38.62 -31.11 17.30
CA VAL A 45 38.33 -31.80 18.55
C VAL A 45 37.49 -33.04 18.22
N THR A 46 37.94 -34.22 18.68
CA THR A 46 37.17 -35.45 18.53
C THR A 46 36.21 -35.61 19.70
N THR A 47 34.94 -35.80 19.41
CA THR A 47 33.88 -36.02 20.39
C THR A 47 33.23 -37.39 20.15
N PRO A 48 32.81 -38.10 21.22
CA PRO A 48 32.19 -39.41 21.08
C PRO A 48 30.80 -39.38 20.43
N GLU A 49 30.11 -38.23 20.49
CA GLU A 49 28.73 -38.07 19.98
C GLU A 49 28.67 -37.57 18.54
N PHE A 50 29.59 -36.68 18.13
CA PHE A 50 29.54 -35.99 16.83
C PHE A 50 30.76 -36.26 15.94
N GLY A 51 31.67 -37.13 16.37
CA GLY A 51 32.90 -37.40 15.63
C GLY A 51 33.87 -36.22 15.69
N VAL A 52 34.49 -35.89 14.56
CA VAL A 52 35.46 -34.79 14.46
C VAL A 52 34.73 -33.48 14.27
N LEU A 53 34.97 -32.53 15.16
CA LEU A 53 34.47 -31.16 15.09
C LEU A 53 35.64 -30.19 14.96
N TYR A 54 35.40 -29.01 14.40
CA TYR A 54 36.41 -27.98 14.19
C TYR A 54 36.02 -26.70 14.90
N ASN A 55 36.89 -26.19 15.77
CA ASN A 55 36.66 -24.89 16.41
C ASN A 55 36.99 -23.76 15.44
N ALA A 56 36.35 -22.59 15.60
CA ALA A 56 36.79 -21.38 14.92
C ALA A 56 38.25 -21.07 15.25
N SER A 57 39.07 -20.73 14.25
CA SER A 57 40.48 -20.36 14.44
C SER A 57 40.64 -18.97 15.05
N THR A 58 39.68 -18.09 14.79
CA THR A 58 39.67 -16.69 15.19
C THR A 58 38.29 -16.36 15.74
N SER A 59 38.23 -15.98 17.02
CA SER A 59 36.97 -15.60 17.68
C SER A 59 36.48 -14.21 17.26
N LEU A 60 37.40 -13.37 16.78
CA LEU A 60 37.15 -12.01 16.31
C LEU A 60 37.84 -11.80 14.97
N SER A 61 37.07 -11.39 13.97
CA SER A 61 37.53 -11.02 12.64
C SER A 61 37.18 -9.55 12.41
N ILE A 62 38.12 -8.78 11.87
CA ILE A 62 37.91 -7.36 11.58
C ILE A 62 37.82 -7.19 10.07
N LEU A 63 36.71 -6.62 9.61
CA LEU A 63 36.56 -6.14 8.24
C LEU A 63 36.66 -4.62 8.25
N GLY A 64 37.47 -4.07 7.36
CA GLY A 64 37.53 -2.64 7.15
C GLY A 64 37.79 -2.36 5.68
N CYS A 65 36.86 -1.66 5.03
CA CYS A 65 37.05 -0.84 3.82
C CYS A 65 35.66 -0.50 3.27
N GLU A 66 35.04 0.54 3.81
CA GLU A 66 33.87 1.15 3.19
C GLU A 66 34.27 2.57 2.81
N GLN A 67 34.42 2.82 1.51
CA GLN A 67 34.74 4.14 0.97
C GLN A 67 33.78 4.44 -0.16
N TYR A 68 33.13 5.58 -0.04
CA TYR A 68 32.22 6.08 -1.06
C TYR A 68 32.88 7.25 -1.76
N GLU A 69 32.69 7.34 -3.07
CA GLU A 69 33.07 8.50 -3.86
C GLU A 69 31.84 9.10 -4.50
N ILE A 70 31.74 10.42 -4.46
CA ILE A 70 30.65 11.17 -5.08
C ILE A 70 31.24 11.93 -6.25
N CYS A 71 30.60 11.77 -7.40
CA CYS A 71 31.04 12.34 -8.65
C CYS A 71 29.94 13.20 -9.26
N ASN A 72 30.29 14.38 -9.76
CA ASN A 72 29.40 15.17 -10.60
C ASN A 72 29.78 15.02 -12.10
N PRO A 73 28.99 14.31 -12.91
CA PRO A 73 29.27 14.09 -14.32
C PRO A 73 28.91 15.28 -15.22
N ALA A 74 28.22 16.30 -14.71
CA ALA A 74 27.74 17.43 -15.52
C ALA A 74 28.81 18.51 -15.75
N ASN A 75 30.05 18.28 -15.32
CA ASN A 75 31.13 19.23 -15.50
C ASN A 75 31.67 19.19 -16.95
N PRO A 76 31.95 20.35 -17.58
CA PRO A 76 32.59 20.39 -18.89
C PRO A 76 34.05 19.89 -18.75
N GLY A 77 34.25 18.59 -18.95
CA GLY A 77 35.52 17.87 -18.76
C GLY A 77 35.35 16.50 -18.11
N ASP A 78 36.41 16.01 -17.45
CA ASP A 78 36.34 14.78 -16.66
C ASP A 78 35.45 14.94 -15.42
N PRO A 79 34.76 13.87 -14.97
CA PRO A 79 33.92 13.92 -13.78
C PRO A 79 34.77 14.26 -12.55
N VAL A 80 34.42 15.37 -11.88
CA VAL A 80 35.03 15.72 -10.59
C VAL A 80 34.42 14.83 -9.52
N CYS A 81 35.25 13.97 -8.93
CA CYS A 81 34.90 13.07 -7.85
C CYS A 81 35.61 13.48 -6.56
N MET A 82 34.95 13.28 -5.42
CA MET A 82 35.57 13.39 -4.11
C MET A 82 35.21 12.20 -3.25
N VAL A 83 36.12 11.85 -2.33
CA VAL A 83 35.81 10.89 -1.26
C VAL A 83 34.72 11.49 -0.39
N TYR A 84 33.63 10.76 -0.25
CA TYR A 84 32.53 11.11 0.63
C TYR A 84 32.94 10.91 2.08
N ARG A 85 32.65 11.92 2.89
CA ARG A 85 32.77 11.86 4.33
C ARG A 85 31.41 12.09 4.94
N HIS A 86 31.16 11.31 5.96
CA HIS A 86 29.91 11.27 6.67
C HIS A 86 29.71 12.52 7.55
N SER A 87 28.49 13.00 7.74
CA SER A 87 28.21 14.16 8.61
C SER A 87 28.56 13.99 10.08
N SER A 88 28.80 12.77 10.55
CA SER A 88 29.32 12.52 11.90
C SER A 88 30.82 12.79 12.06
N ASP A 89 31.55 13.03 10.96
CA ASP A 89 32.96 13.43 11.01
C ASP A 89 33.05 14.88 11.52
N ALA A 90 33.92 15.14 12.50
CA ALA A 90 34.16 16.47 13.04
C ALA A 90 34.68 17.47 11.98
N ALA A 91 35.23 16.97 10.88
CA ALA A 91 35.69 17.76 9.73
C ALA A 91 34.61 17.95 8.64
N TYR A 92 33.36 17.52 8.89
CA TYR A 92 32.30 17.64 7.90
C TYR A 92 31.82 19.09 7.73
N ASP A 93 31.96 19.60 6.51
CA ASP A 93 31.38 20.87 6.09
C ASP A 93 30.65 20.65 4.74
N PRO A 94 29.31 20.75 4.70
CA PRO A 94 28.55 20.56 3.47
C PRO A 94 28.90 21.61 2.40
N SER A 95 29.39 22.79 2.80
CA SER A 95 29.85 23.83 1.87
C SER A 95 31.20 23.49 1.23
N ALA A 96 32.03 22.70 1.91
CA ALA A 96 33.28 22.14 1.38
C ALA A 96 33.03 21.06 0.31
N ILE A 97 31.83 20.48 0.26
CA ILE A 97 31.40 19.52 -0.76
C ILE A 97 30.77 20.24 -1.97
N ALA A 98 29.97 21.27 -1.73
CA ALA A 98 29.25 22.00 -2.77
C ALA A 98 30.17 22.70 -3.79
N LYS A 99 31.24 23.36 -3.31
CA LYS A 99 32.13 24.16 -4.16
C LYS A 99 32.99 23.32 -5.13
N PRO A 100 33.67 22.24 -4.69
CA PRO A 100 34.50 21.43 -5.59
C PRO A 100 33.68 20.67 -6.62
N LEU A 101 32.53 20.11 -6.22
CA LEU A 101 31.66 19.37 -7.14
C LEU A 101 30.75 20.26 -7.98
N ARG A 102 30.70 21.57 -7.72
CA ARG A 102 29.84 22.52 -8.42
C ARG A 102 28.38 22.05 -8.44
N LEU A 103 27.89 21.59 -7.29
CA LEU A 103 26.51 21.12 -7.16
C LEU A 103 25.56 22.31 -7.25
N SER A 104 24.48 22.17 -8.02
CA SER A 104 23.34 23.07 -7.94
C SER A 104 22.66 22.96 -6.56
N GLU A 105 21.89 23.97 -6.16
CA GLU A 105 21.16 23.96 -4.88
C GLU A 105 20.27 22.71 -4.73
N LYS A 106 19.63 22.26 -5.82
CA LYS A 106 18.80 21.04 -5.83
C LYS A 106 19.63 19.78 -5.62
N GLN A 107 20.81 19.70 -6.24
CA GLN A 107 21.73 18.58 -6.07
C GLN A 107 22.33 18.56 -4.66
N LEU A 108 22.65 19.73 -4.10
CA LEU A 108 23.14 19.86 -2.72
C LEU A 108 22.08 19.40 -1.71
N ALA A 109 20.82 19.82 -1.89
CA ALA A 109 19.72 19.37 -1.04
C ALA A 109 19.49 17.86 -1.12
N THR A 110 19.63 17.27 -2.32
CA THR A 110 19.55 15.81 -2.52
C THR A 110 20.71 15.09 -1.84
N PHE A 111 21.91 15.64 -1.93
CA PHE A 111 23.11 15.09 -1.30
C PHE A 111 23.01 15.10 0.23
N ILE A 112 22.58 16.21 0.83
CA ILE A 112 22.41 16.31 2.29
C ILE A 112 21.36 15.30 2.78
N ARG A 113 20.31 15.05 2.00
CA ARG A 113 19.31 14.03 2.30
C ARG A 113 19.90 12.61 2.21
N LEU A 114 20.71 12.33 1.19
CA LEU A 114 21.43 11.06 1.07
C LEU A 114 22.35 10.84 2.29
N ASP A 115 23.12 11.86 2.67
CA ASP A 115 24.03 11.84 3.81
C ASP A 115 23.29 11.55 5.12
N ALA A 116 22.13 12.17 5.35
CA ALA A 116 21.30 11.88 6.52
C ALA A 116 20.74 10.44 6.54
N ILE A 117 20.49 9.83 5.38
CA ILE A 117 20.05 8.43 5.28
C ILE A 117 21.24 7.47 5.49
N GLN A 118 22.42 7.84 4.99
CA GLN A 118 23.63 7.03 5.04
C GLN A 118 24.07 6.71 6.47
N ILE A 119 23.77 7.59 7.45
CA ILE A 119 24.11 7.39 8.88
C ILE A 119 23.63 6.05 9.41
N GLY A 120 22.40 5.66 9.05
CA GLY A 120 21.77 4.42 9.52
C GLY A 120 21.88 3.25 8.56
N THR A 121 22.48 3.45 7.39
CA THR A 121 22.44 2.49 6.26
C THR A 121 23.83 2.17 5.70
N ASN A 122 24.90 2.50 6.43
CA ASN A 122 26.25 2.04 6.10
C ASN A 122 26.41 0.54 6.40
N LEU A 123 27.44 -0.09 5.82
CA LEU A 123 27.69 -1.53 5.96
C LEU A 123 27.85 -1.95 7.42
N GLY A 124 28.45 -1.10 8.27
CA GLY A 124 28.59 -1.36 9.70
C GLY A 124 27.24 -1.49 10.42
N ALA A 125 26.34 -0.53 10.21
CA ALA A 125 25.00 -0.55 10.79
C ALA A 125 24.19 -1.74 10.27
N ILE A 126 24.32 -2.08 8.98
CA ILE A 126 23.65 -3.24 8.39
C ILE A 126 24.20 -4.52 8.97
N ALA A 127 25.51 -4.70 9.07
CA ALA A 127 26.12 -5.92 9.62
C ALA A 127 25.69 -6.21 11.06
N THR A 128 25.29 -5.20 11.84
CA THR A 128 24.77 -5.37 13.21
C THR A 128 23.29 -5.74 13.27
N THR A 129 22.51 -5.37 12.26
CA THR A 129 21.05 -5.60 12.22
C THR A 129 20.67 -6.77 11.31
N SER A 130 21.50 -7.08 10.32
CA SER A 130 21.28 -8.13 9.34
C SER A 130 21.79 -9.48 9.81
N LEU A 131 20.99 -10.49 9.54
CA LEU A 131 21.35 -11.88 9.82
C LEU A 131 22.36 -12.40 8.79
N PHE A 132 23.49 -12.96 9.27
CA PHE A 132 24.44 -13.71 8.45
C PHE A 132 23.73 -14.84 7.67
N LEU A 133 24.09 -15.06 6.42
CA LEU A 133 23.69 -16.24 5.65
C LEU A 133 24.17 -17.53 6.32
N ALA A 134 25.37 -17.52 6.89
CA ALA A 134 25.94 -18.65 7.61
C ALA A 134 25.06 -19.08 8.81
N SER A 135 24.37 -18.15 9.46
CA SER A 135 23.54 -18.49 10.63
C SER A 135 22.27 -19.26 10.26
N ARG A 136 21.90 -19.36 8.98
CA ARG A 136 20.74 -20.18 8.53
C ARG A 136 20.96 -21.67 8.74
N THR A 137 22.22 -22.08 8.79
CA THR A 137 22.66 -23.47 8.97
C THR A 137 23.37 -23.67 10.31
N LEU A 138 23.11 -22.76 11.26
CA LEU A 138 23.55 -22.86 12.63
C LEU A 138 22.44 -23.49 13.49
N LEU A 139 22.78 -24.49 14.30
CA LEU A 139 21.90 -25.11 15.26
C LEU A 139 22.60 -25.17 16.63
N SER A 140 22.11 -24.43 17.62
CA SER A 140 22.69 -24.39 18.99
C SER A 140 24.21 -24.16 19.02
N GLY A 141 24.73 -23.25 18.19
CA GLY A 141 26.16 -22.95 18.08
C GLY A 141 26.97 -23.92 17.21
N PHE A 142 26.32 -24.95 16.64
CA PHE A 142 26.91 -25.88 15.69
C PHE A 142 26.57 -25.48 14.25
N GLN A 143 27.61 -25.27 13.45
CA GLN A 143 27.54 -25.11 12.02
C GLN A 143 27.51 -26.51 11.38
N TRP A 144 26.31 -26.98 11.04
CA TRP A 144 26.11 -28.36 10.54
C TRP A 144 26.26 -28.47 9.03
N ALA A 145 26.03 -27.38 8.28
CA ALA A 145 26.25 -27.37 6.85
C ALA A 145 27.66 -26.84 6.53
N GLU A 146 28.30 -27.46 5.54
CA GLU A 146 29.53 -26.97 4.94
C GLU A 146 29.33 -25.55 4.39
N LEU A 147 30.19 -24.62 4.82
CA LEU A 147 30.20 -23.27 4.30
C LEU A 147 31.22 -23.16 3.16
N PRO A 148 30.90 -22.44 2.07
CA PRO A 148 31.86 -22.20 1.01
C PRO A 148 33.04 -21.36 1.51
N THR A 149 34.22 -21.56 0.94
CA THR A 149 35.43 -20.76 1.27
C THR A 149 35.33 -19.28 0.91
N THR A 150 34.28 -18.90 0.16
CA THR A 150 33.95 -17.52 -0.21
C THR A 150 32.72 -17.00 0.52
N GLN A 151 32.31 -17.61 1.63
CA GLN A 151 31.14 -17.22 2.41
C GLN A 151 31.17 -15.74 2.76
N TRP A 152 32.33 -15.21 3.19
CA TRP A 152 32.51 -13.79 3.51
C TRP A 152 32.06 -12.86 2.38
N ARG A 153 32.34 -13.22 1.11
CA ARG A 153 31.92 -12.42 -0.06
C ARG A 153 30.42 -12.43 -0.25
N LEU A 154 29.78 -13.56 0.02
CA LEU A 154 28.32 -13.70 -0.06
C LEU A 154 27.65 -12.86 1.02
N GLU A 155 28.20 -12.86 2.24
CA GLU A 155 27.73 -12.00 3.33
C GLU A 155 27.83 -10.51 2.94
N LEU A 156 29.01 -10.04 2.53
CA LEU A 156 29.18 -8.64 2.13
C LEU A 156 28.28 -8.25 0.96
N SER A 157 28.18 -9.08 -0.09
CA SER A 157 27.34 -8.79 -1.24
C SER A 157 25.87 -8.64 -0.85
N ARG A 158 25.42 -9.44 0.11
CA ARG A 158 24.05 -9.36 0.63
C ARG A 158 23.86 -8.10 1.46
N TRP A 159 24.74 -7.82 2.42
CA TRP A 159 24.64 -6.60 3.24
C TRP A 159 24.69 -5.34 2.39
N PHE A 160 25.53 -5.31 1.36
CA PHE A 160 25.57 -4.20 0.40
C PHE A 160 24.24 -4.04 -0.34
N SER A 161 23.64 -5.16 -0.79
CA SER A 161 22.32 -5.13 -1.45
C SER A 161 21.22 -4.67 -0.51
N GLU A 162 21.23 -5.13 0.75
CA GLU A 162 20.31 -4.69 1.80
C GLU A 162 20.49 -3.19 2.10
N GLY A 163 21.73 -2.69 2.15
CA GLY A 163 22.02 -1.27 2.33
C GLY A 163 21.51 -0.39 1.22
N LEU A 164 21.72 -0.79 -0.04
CA LEU A 164 21.14 -0.08 -1.19
C LEU A 164 19.61 -0.05 -1.12
N ALA A 165 18.98 -1.16 -0.72
CA ALA A 165 17.53 -1.20 -0.54
C ALA A 165 17.06 -0.27 0.59
N LEU A 166 17.78 -0.23 1.71
CA LEU A 166 17.48 0.67 2.82
C LEU A 166 17.70 2.14 2.47
N ILE A 167 18.71 2.47 1.66
CA ILE A 167 18.89 3.83 1.13
C ILE A 167 17.69 4.22 0.26
N GLN A 168 17.27 3.35 -0.66
CA GLN A 168 16.10 3.57 -1.50
C GLN A 168 14.83 3.77 -0.68
N GLN A 169 14.64 2.94 0.35
CA GLN A 169 13.53 3.07 1.28
C GLN A 169 13.63 4.37 2.09
N GLY A 170 14.81 4.75 2.56
CA GLY A 170 15.04 5.99 3.30
C GLY A 170 14.65 7.24 2.50
N PHE A 171 14.85 7.24 1.18
CA PHE A 171 14.38 8.31 0.29
C PHE A 171 12.85 8.39 0.20
N VAL A 172 12.18 7.23 0.21
CA VAL A 172 10.73 7.12 0.22
C VAL A 172 10.18 7.59 1.56
N ASP A 173 10.72 7.05 2.66
CA ASP A 173 10.28 7.35 4.02
C ASP A 173 10.44 8.84 4.33
N SER A 174 11.58 9.44 3.96
CA SER A 174 11.79 10.88 4.12
C SER A 174 10.82 11.77 3.32
N ALA A 175 10.09 11.22 2.34
CA ALA A 175 9.07 11.95 1.58
C ALA A 175 7.65 11.73 2.12
N THR A 176 7.43 10.60 2.80
CA THR A 176 6.11 10.16 3.27
C THR A 176 5.92 10.34 4.78
N VAL A 177 7.00 10.55 5.53
CA VAL A 177 6.96 10.69 6.99
C VAL A 177 6.11 11.91 7.38
N SER A 178 5.07 11.61 8.15
CA SER A 178 4.21 12.57 8.85
C SER A 178 4.97 13.19 10.03
N GLU A 179 4.65 14.45 10.37
CA GLU A 179 5.26 15.29 11.41
C GLU A 179 5.47 14.63 12.80
N ASN A 180 4.87 13.47 13.07
CA ASN A 180 4.91 12.79 14.37
C ASN A 180 6.07 11.80 14.58
N ASN A 181 6.85 11.47 13.56
CA ASN A 181 8.04 10.62 13.73
C ASN A 181 9.27 11.53 13.76
N GLY A 182 9.89 11.68 14.94
CA GLY A 182 10.94 12.66 15.28
C GLY A 182 12.27 12.64 14.50
N VAL A 183 12.26 12.19 13.24
CA VAL A 183 13.37 12.35 12.30
C VAL A 183 13.21 13.71 11.60
N HIS A 184 13.71 14.76 12.25
CA HIS A 184 13.83 16.07 11.63
C HIS A 184 15.00 16.06 10.64
N LEU A 185 14.68 15.88 9.35
CA LEU A 185 15.63 16.16 8.30
C LEU A 185 15.93 17.66 8.29
N PRO A 186 17.20 18.09 8.17
CA PRO A 186 17.53 19.51 8.12
C PRO A 186 16.81 20.17 6.94
N GLN A 187 15.88 21.09 7.22
CA GLN A 187 15.20 21.89 6.21
C GLN A 187 16.20 22.86 5.59
N LEU A 188 16.65 22.54 4.38
CA LEU A 188 17.42 23.47 3.54
C LEU A 188 16.51 24.23 2.58
N SER A 189 16.92 25.46 2.24
CA SER A 189 16.34 26.22 1.12
C SER A 189 16.46 25.40 -0.17
N GLY A 190 15.33 25.17 -0.86
CA GLY A 190 15.26 24.37 -2.09
C GLY A 190 14.66 22.96 -1.93
N THR A 191 14.43 22.51 -0.68
CA THR A 191 13.73 21.23 -0.40
C THR A 191 12.27 21.24 -0.88
N GLU A 192 11.60 22.39 -0.81
CA GLU A 192 10.22 22.57 -1.30
C GLU A 192 10.08 22.26 -2.80
N ALA A 193 11.06 22.71 -3.61
CA ALA A 193 11.09 22.43 -5.04
C ALA A 193 11.31 20.95 -5.34
N SER A 194 12.08 20.25 -4.52
CA SER A 194 12.28 18.80 -4.62
C SER A 194 11.03 18.01 -4.24
N CYS A 195 10.30 18.46 -3.20
CA CYS A 195 9.04 17.83 -2.78
C CYS A 195 7.99 17.84 -3.92
N LYS A 196 7.86 18.97 -4.64
CA LYS A 196 6.91 19.09 -5.76
C LYS A 196 7.17 18.10 -6.92
N HIS A 197 8.41 17.64 -7.09
CA HIS A 197 8.80 16.73 -8.17
C HIS A 197 8.98 15.28 -7.69
N GLN A 198 8.84 15.00 -6.39
CA GLN A 198 9.00 13.66 -5.85
C GLN A 198 7.67 12.91 -5.91
N ILE A 199 7.55 11.98 -6.86
CA ILE A 199 6.39 11.10 -6.98
C ILE A 199 6.69 9.81 -6.23
N VAL A 200 5.98 9.58 -5.14
CA VAL A 200 6.08 8.34 -4.35
C VAL A 200 4.78 7.55 -4.48
N ARG A 201 4.89 6.23 -4.64
CA ARG A 201 3.73 5.35 -4.56
C ARG A 201 3.26 5.28 -3.10
N ASN A 202 2.13 5.89 -2.81
CA ASN A 202 1.46 5.75 -1.52
C ASN A 202 0.78 4.37 -1.47
N LEU A 203 1.33 3.45 -0.67
CA LEU A 203 0.81 2.08 -0.53
C LEU A 203 -0.28 1.96 0.54
N THR A 204 -0.44 2.95 1.42
CA THR A 204 -1.17 2.79 2.69
C THR A 204 -2.45 3.59 2.85
N GLY A 205 -2.82 4.51 1.96
CA GLY A 205 -3.97 5.40 2.26
C GLY A 205 -4.90 5.82 1.13
N LEU A 206 -4.53 5.64 -0.14
CA LEU A 206 -5.40 6.03 -1.25
C LEU A 206 -5.49 4.86 -2.21
N GLN A 207 -6.52 4.03 -2.03
CA GLN A 207 -7.00 3.22 -3.15
C GLN A 207 -7.29 4.21 -4.27
N ASN A 208 -6.53 4.09 -5.37
CA ASN A 208 -6.79 4.83 -6.60
C ASN A 208 -8.11 4.30 -7.16
N PHE A 209 -9.23 4.75 -6.58
CA PHE A 209 -10.53 4.52 -7.16
C PHE A 209 -10.51 5.19 -8.53
N ASN A 210 -10.84 4.43 -9.56
CA ASN A 210 -11.00 4.99 -10.89
C ASN A 210 -12.26 5.87 -10.86
N ILE A 211 -12.08 7.15 -10.49
CA ILE A 211 -13.16 8.15 -10.39
C ILE A 211 -13.93 8.21 -11.71
N LEU A 212 -13.22 8.06 -12.84
CA LEU A 212 -13.83 8.04 -14.17
C LEU A 212 -14.79 6.85 -14.34
N ALA A 213 -14.46 5.67 -13.83
CA ALA A 213 -15.37 4.52 -13.85
C ALA A 213 -16.63 4.76 -12.98
N ILE A 214 -16.47 5.36 -11.79
CA ILE A 214 -17.59 5.70 -10.90
C ILE A 214 -18.51 6.73 -11.57
N VAL A 215 -17.94 7.76 -12.18
CA VAL A 215 -18.69 8.79 -12.91
C VAL A 215 -19.45 8.19 -14.09
N ILE A 216 -18.83 7.30 -14.87
CA ILE A 216 -19.49 6.63 -16.00
C ILE A 216 -20.70 5.83 -15.53
N VAL A 217 -20.57 5.03 -14.46
CA VAL A 217 -21.68 4.23 -13.93
C VAL A 217 -22.80 5.12 -13.41
N LEU A 218 -22.48 6.21 -12.69
CA LEU A 218 -23.48 7.17 -12.20
C LEU A 218 -24.21 7.90 -13.34
N VAL A 219 -23.48 8.35 -14.36
CA VAL A 219 -24.07 9.07 -15.49
C VAL A 219 -24.92 8.13 -16.34
N LEU A 220 -24.40 6.94 -16.71
CA LEU A 220 -25.18 5.98 -17.49
C LEU A 220 -26.40 5.47 -16.72
N GLY A 221 -26.24 5.17 -15.44
CA GLY A 221 -27.35 4.75 -14.57
C GLY A 221 -28.42 5.82 -14.43
N SER A 222 -28.04 7.08 -14.21
CA SER A 222 -29.00 8.19 -14.13
C SER A 222 -29.72 8.43 -15.46
N ILE A 223 -29.04 8.32 -16.60
CA ILE A 223 -29.67 8.43 -17.93
C ILE A 223 -30.73 7.34 -18.12
N ILE A 224 -30.43 6.08 -17.77
CA ILE A 224 -31.38 4.97 -17.90
C ILE A 224 -32.62 5.19 -17.01
N ILE A 225 -32.43 5.64 -15.77
CA ILE A 225 -33.53 5.92 -14.84
C ILE A 225 -34.41 7.07 -15.39
N VAL A 226 -33.78 8.17 -15.82
CA VAL A 226 -34.51 9.33 -16.39
C VAL A 226 -35.26 8.93 -17.66
N LEU A 227 -34.65 8.13 -18.54
CA LEU A 227 -35.34 7.61 -19.73
C LEU A 227 -36.52 6.73 -19.33
N GLY A 228 -36.36 5.83 -18.36
CA GLY A 228 -37.45 4.97 -17.88
C GLY A 228 -38.63 5.76 -17.31
N LEU A 229 -38.37 6.84 -16.57
CA LEU A 229 -39.43 7.68 -15.99
C LEU A 229 -40.09 8.62 -17.01
N THR A 230 -39.36 9.02 -18.05
CA THR A 230 -39.86 9.99 -19.05
C THR A 230 -40.47 9.33 -20.28
N ILE A 231 -40.20 8.05 -20.55
CA ILE A 231 -40.69 7.36 -21.75
C ILE A 231 -42.22 7.37 -21.82
N ASP A 232 -42.91 7.04 -20.73
CA ASP A 232 -44.38 7.01 -20.68
C ASP A 232 -44.97 8.41 -20.87
N SER A 233 -44.32 9.43 -20.30
CA SER A 233 -44.75 10.84 -20.41
C SER A 233 -44.53 11.39 -21.82
N ILE A 234 -43.38 11.09 -22.44
CA ILE A 234 -43.02 11.55 -23.78
C ILE A 234 -43.88 10.83 -24.82
N VAL A 235 -44.02 9.50 -24.72
CA VAL A 235 -44.88 8.72 -25.62
C VAL A 235 -46.33 9.18 -25.50
N GLY A 236 -46.83 9.39 -24.28
CA GLY A 236 -48.16 9.95 -24.06
C GLY A 236 -48.34 11.36 -24.65
N TYR A 237 -47.33 12.23 -24.56
CA TYR A 237 -47.39 13.57 -25.15
C TYR A 237 -47.34 13.55 -26.68
N VAL A 238 -46.42 12.78 -27.25
CA VAL A 238 -46.23 12.65 -28.71
C VAL A 238 -47.45 12.02 -29.36
N GLN A 239 -48.02 10.97 -28.77
CA GLN A 239 -49.23 10.32 -29.31
C GLN A 239 -50.48 11.20 -29.20
N ARG A 240 -50.62 12.02 -28.15
CA ARG A 240 -51.69 13.03 -28.08
C ARG A 240 -51.52 14.13 -29.13
N ARG A 241 -50.27 14.48 -29.48
CA ARG A 241 -49.95 15.51 -30.47
C ARG A 241 -50.13 15.02 -31.91
N PHE A 242 -49.79 13.77 -32.18
CA PHE A 242 -49.95 13.13 -33.50
C PHE A 242 -51.15 12.17 -33.46
N ARG A 243 -52.35 12.71 -33.73
CA ARG A 243 -53.68 12.05 -33.77
C ARG A 243 -53.83 10.87 -34.78
N GLY A 244 -52.74 10.25 -35.24
CA GLY A 244 -52.71 9.39 -36.42
C GLY A 244 -52.62 7.87 -36.21
N THR A 245 -52.47 7.36 -34.99
CA THR A 245 -52.25 5.90 -34.80
C THR A 245 -52.88 5.42 -33.49
N SER A 246 -54.18 5.09 -33.52
CA SER A 246 -54.97 4.91 -32.29
C SER A 246 -55.23 3.46 -31.85
N GLU A 247 -54.80 2.44 -32.59
CA GLU A 247 -55.06 1.04 -32.17
C GLU A 247 -54.03 0.54 -31.15
N GLY A 248 -52.74 0.74 -31.39
CA GLY A 248 -51.68 0.27 -30.48
C GLY A 248 -51.71 0.93 -29.10
N TRP A 249 -52.10 2.21 -29.02
CA TRP A 249 -52.19 2.92 -27.74
C TRP A 249 -53.37 2.46 -26.90
N VAL A 250 -54.50 2.09 -27.52
CA VAL A 250 -55.66 1.54 -26.80
C VAL A 250 -55.29 0.20 -26.16
N HIS A 251 -54.56 -0.66 -26.87
CA HIS A 251 -54.03 -1.91 -26.29
C HIS A 251 -53.09 -1.65 -25.12
N TRP A 252 -52.13 -0.73 -25.28
CA TRP A 252 -51.19 -0.39 -24.22
C TRP A 252 -51.87 0.23 -22.99
N THR A 253 -52.94 1.01 -23.20
CA THR A 253 -53.72 1.61 -22.12
C THR A 253 -54.57 0.56 -21.40
N LEU A 254 -55.17 -0.39 -22.14
CA LEU A 254 -55.96 -1.50 -21.57
C LEU A 254 -55.12 -2.49 -20.76
N ASP A 255 -53.84 -2.65 -21.08
CA ASP A 255 -52.88 -3.47 -20.33
C ASP A 255 -52.38 -2.79 -19.04
N GLY A 256 -52.76 -1.53 -18.79
CA GLY A 256 -52.42 -0.82 -17.56
C GLY A 256 -53.05 -1.45 -16.31
N VAL A 257 -52.34 -1.41 -15.18
CA VAL A 257 -52.77 -2.02 -13.90
C VAL A 257 -54.17 -1.57 -13.48
N PHE A 258 -54.49 -0.29 -13.62
CA PHE A 258 -55.81 0.25 -13.26
C PHE A 258 -56.92 -0.19 -14.20
N GLN A 259 -56.61 -0.44 -15.47
CA GLN A 259 -57.57 -0.95 -16.45
C GLN A 259 -57.84 -2.44 -16.24
N LEU A 260 -56.81 -3.23 -15.91
CA LEU A 260 -56.98 -4.62 -15.47
C LEU A 260 -57.83 -4.70 -14.19
N GLN A 261 -57.59 -3.82 -13.23
CA GLN A 261 -58.38 -3.72 -12.00
C GLN A 261 -59.84 -3.35 -12.31
N ARG A 262 -60.08 -2.41 -13.23
CA ARG A 262 -61.44 -2.08 -13.71
C ARG A 262 -62.14 -3.31 -14.29
N LEU A 263 -61.47 -4.07 -15.16
CA LEU A 263 -62.03 -5.28 -15.77
C LEU A 263 -62.41 -6.32 -14.73
N ALA A 264 -61.58 -6.52 -13.69
CA ALA A 264 -61.89 -7.40 -12.57
C ALA A 264 -63.15 -6.94 -11.81
N TYR A 265 -63.27 -5.65 -11.49
CA TYR A 265 -64.44 -5.08 -10.83
C TYR A 265 -65.70 -5.08 -11.71
N ARG A 266 -65.55 -4.98 -13.02
CA ARG A 266 -66.65 -5.14 -13.98
C ARG A 266 -67.18 -6.57 -13.95
N GLY A 267 -66.29 -7.56 -13.86
CA GLY A 267 -66.64 -8.97 -13.63
C GLY A 267 -67.36 -9.19 -12.29
N ALA A 268 -67.00 -8.42 -11.26
CA ALA A 268 -67.67 -8.41 -9.96
C ALA A 268 -69.02 -7.63 -9.94
N GLY A 269 -69.47 -7.07 -11.06
CA GLY A 269 -70.79 -6.45 -11.20
C GLY A 269 -70.83 -4.92 -11.14
N ILE A 270 -69.69 -4.23 -11.05
CA ILE A 270 -69.63 -2.75 -11.04
C ILE A 270 -69.63 -2.20 -12.46
N ARG A 271 -70.64 -1.39 -12.81
CA ARG A 271 -70.85 -0.90 -14.19
C ARG A 271 -70.76 0.61 -14.36
N SER A 272 -70.59 1.38 -13.29
CA SER A 272 -70.60 2.86 -13.30
C SER A 272 -69.20 3.46 -13.43
N TRP A 273 -68.56 3.27 -14.59
CA TRP A 273 -67.22 3.78 -14.90
C TRP A 273 -67.30 4.95 -15.90
N ARG A 274 -66.44 5.95 -15.70
CA ARG A 274 -66.19 7.08 -16.62
C ARG A 274 -64.73 7.08 -17.07
N ASP A 275 -64.48 7.77 -18.19
CA ASP A 275 -63.16 7.91 -18.82
C ASP A 275 -62.50 6.56 -19.13
N GLU A 276 -63.29 5.65 -19.73
CA GLU A 276 -62.92 4.27 -19.99
C GLU A 276 -61.72 4.10 -20.93
N ASP A 277 -61.40 5.14 -21.69
CA ASP A 277 -60.34 5.25 -22.70
C ASP A 277 -59.05 5.91 -22.16
N THR A 278 -59.02 6.32 -20.89
CA THR A 278 -57.84 6.91 -20.24
C THR A 278 -57.09 5.92 -19.36
N TYR A 279 -55.83 6.22 -19.02
CA TYR A 279 -54.99 5.35 -18.19
C TYR A 279 -55.54 5.11 -16.77
N ILE A 280 -56.32 6.06 -16.25
CA ILE A 280 -56.90 6.02 -14.90
C ILE A 280 -58.43 6.10 -15.02
N PRO A 281 -59.15 4.95 -15.00
CA PRO A 281 -60.60 4.96 -15.07
C PRO A 281 -61.22 5.44 -13.74
N ILE A 282 -62.27 6.25 -13.84
CA ILE A 282 -62.92 6.85 -12.67
C ILE A 282 -64.24 6.11 -12.41
N VAL A 283 -64.54 5.79 -11.15
CA VAL A 283 -65.80 5.18 -10.74
C VAL A 283 -66.72 6.21 -10.09
N ASP A 284 -68.01 6.17 -10.41
CA ASP A 284 -68.99 7.16 -9.92
C ASP A 284 -69.52 6.84 -8.51
N GLY A 285 -69.19 5.66 -8.00
CA GLY A 285 -69.55 5.21 -6.66
C GLY A 285 -68.49 5.58 -5.63
N ARG A 286 -68.92 6.06 -4.45
CA ARG A 286 -68.02 6.35 -3.32
C ARG A 286 -67.48 5.08 -2.62
N THR A 287 -67.99 3.90 -2.95
CA THR A 287 -67.63 2.63 -2.29
C THR A 287 -67.38 1.54 -3.32
N LEU A 288 -66.16 0.98 -3.30
CA LEU A 288 -65.79 -0.21 -4.06
C LEU A 288 -65.98 -1.45 -3.16
N PRO A 289 -66.61 -2.53 -3.63
CA PRO A 289 -66.72 -3.78 -2.90
C PRO A 289 -65.32 -4.35 -2.63
N GLY A 290 -65.01 -4.61 -1.35
CA GLY A 290 -63.68 -5.05 -0.90
C GLY A 290 -62.78 -3.93 -0.36
N VAL A 291 -63.23 -2.67 -0.46
CA VAL A 291 -62.53 -1.49 0.08
C VAL A 291 -63.48 -0.77 1.05
N ASP A 292 -63.74 -1.41 2.20
CA ASP A 292 -64.39 -0.72 3.32
C ASP A 292 -63.33 0.16 4.03
N PRO A 293 -63.57 1.46 4.26
CA PRO A 293 -62.70 2.30 5.09
C PRO A 293 -62.30 1.63 6.41
N GLN A 294 -63.17 0.81 7.01
CA GLN A 294 -62.82 0.05 8.21
C GLN A 294 -61.77 -1.01 7.93
N THR A 295 -61.88 -1.79 6.85
CA THR A 295 -60.88 -2.82 6.48
C THR A 295 -59.51 -2.24 6.15
N MET A 296 -59.45 -1.05 5.53
CA MET A 296 -58.17 -0.35 5.32
C MET A 296 -57.57 0.18 6.62
N ALA A 297 -58.39 0.72 7.52
CA ALA A 297 -57.95 1.13 8.86
C ALA A 297 -57.48 -0.05 9.73
N PHE A 298 -58.07 -1.24 9.55
CA PHE A 298 -57.60 -2.48 10.19
C PHE A 298 -56.26 -2.96 9.62
N ALA A 299 -56.04 -2.85 8.31
CA ALA A 299 -54.75 -3.20 7.69
C ALA A 299 -53.62 -2.27 8.15
N GLU A 300 -53.89 -0.97 8.26
CA GLU A 300 -52.92 0.03 8.73
C GLU A 300 -52.55 -0.20 10.21
N ARG A 301 -53.57 -0.45 11.06
CA ARG A 301 -53.38 -0.74 12.49
C ARG A 301 -52.69 -2.09 12.75
N GLY A 302 -52.96 -3.10 11.92
CA GLY A 302 -52.27 -4.39 11.98
C GLY A 302 -50.78 -4.28 11.66
N SER A 303 -50.41 -3.44 10.68
CA SER A 303 -49.01 -3.20 10.35
C SER A 303 -48.25 -2.47 11.47
N GLU A 304 -48.89 -1.55 12.19
CA GLU A 304 -48.29 -0.87 13.36
C GLU A 304 -48.08 -1.82 14.55
N GLU A 305 -49.03 -2.72 14.82
CA GLU A 305 -48.87 -3.72 15.90
C GLU A 305 -47.76 -4.73 15.59
N GLU A 306 -47.65 -5.21 14.35
CA GLU A 306 -46.56 -6.10 13.94
C GLU A 306 -45.19 -5.41 14.03
N LEU A 307 -45.09 -4.13 13.63
CA LEU A 307 -43.86 -3.36 13.78
C LEU A 307 -43.45 -3.20 15.26
N ARG A 308 -44.42 -2.97 16.15
CA ARG A 308 -44.18 -2.87 17.60
C ARG A 308 -43.71 -4.19 18.21
N LEU A 309 -44.26 -5.31 17.75
CA LEU A 309 -43.83 -6.63 18.19
C LEU A 309 -42.40 -6.96 17.74
N MET A 310 -42.03 -6.59 16.52
CA MET A 310 -40.65 -6.74 16.04
C MET A 310 -39.67 -5.88 16.85
N HIS A 311 -40.01 -4.62 17.14
CA HIS A 311 -39.17 -3.73 17.95
C HIS A 311 -38.97 -4.26 19.39
N ASN A 312 -40.02 -4.82 19.99
CA ASN A 312 -39.94 -5.42 21.33
C ASN A 312 -39.12 -6.73 21.36
N GLN A 313 -39.11 -7.50 20.27
CA GLN A 313 -38.25 -8.68 20.16
C GLN A 313 -36.76 -8.32 20.02
N GLU A 314 -36.45 -7.24 19.30
CA GLU A 314 -35.07 -6.72 19.22
C GLU A 314 -34.60 -6.15 20.56
N ALA A 315 -35.46 -5.44 21.29
CA ALA A 315 -35.18 -4.97 22.65
C ALA A 315 -34.92 -6.12 23.63
N LYS A 316 -35.66 -7.24 23.50
CA LYS A 316 -35.45 -8.42 24.35
C LYS A 316 -34.14 -9.16 24.05
N LYS A 317 -33.76 -9.27 22.77
CA LYS A 317 -32.47 -9.82 22.34
C LYS A 317 -31.28 -8.98 22.82
N THR A 318 -31.38 -7.66 22.79
CA THR A 318 -30.31 -6.77 23.26
C THR A 318 -30.10 -6.83 24.78
N VAL A 319 -31.16 -7.07 25.56
CA VAL A 319 -31.06 -7.28 27.01
C VAL A 319 -30.44 -8.64 27.36
N GLU A 320 -30.75 -9.71 26.61
CA GLU A 320 -30.13 -11.03 26.84
C GLU A 320 -28.63 -11.09 26.45
N VAL A 321 -28.19 -10.28 25.47
CA VAL A 321 -26.78 -10.21 25.05
C VAL A 321 -25.91 -9.40 26.02
N ASN A 322 -26.47 -8.39 26.71
CA ASN A 322 -25.74 -7.60 27.71
C ASN A 322 -25.78 -8.18 29.14
N GLY A 323 -26.52 -9.27 29.35
CA GLY A 323 -26.66 -9.94 30.64
C GLY A 323 -25.81 -11.20 30.82
N ARG A 324 -24.81 -11.43 29.94
CA ARG A 324 -23.94 -12.61 29.97
C ARG A 324 -22.47 -12.23 29.97
#